data_AF-A0A133NBU2-F1
#
_entry.id   AF-A0A133NBU2-F1
#
_cell.length_a   1.000
_cell.length_b   1.000
_cell.length_c   1.000
_cell.angle_alpha   90.00
_cell.angle_beta   90.00
_cell.angle_gamma   90.00
#
_symmetry.space_group_name_H-M   'P 1'
#
loop_
_entity.id
_entity.type
_entity.pdbx_description
1 polymer ?
#
loop_
_entity_poly.entity_id
_entity_poly.type
_entity_poly.pdbx_seq_one_letter_code
_entity_poly.pdbx_strand_id
1 'polypeptide(L)'
;MEGFIMYTIMAIKISPRTVAAPRVQEILTKYGCIIHTRIGLHEATENTCSTSGLILLNLTPSAEEEIKNLDNELNSLEDVTAKLLNL
;
A
#
# COMPACT_ATOMS: atom_id res chain seq x y z
N MET A 1 0.34 -30.68 11.58
CA MET A 1 -0.50 -29.48 11.79
C MET A 1 -0.20 -28.57 10.62
N GLU A 2 -1.05 -28.53 9.60
CA GLU A 2 -0.88 -27.58 8.51
C GLU A 2 -1.10 -26.19 9.09
N GLY A 3 -0.04 -25.38 9.14
CA GLY A 3 -0.14 -23.99 9.52
C GLY A 3 -0.92 -23.26 8.45
N PHE A 4 -2.06 -22.69 8.81
CA PHE A 4 -2.86 -21.87 7.90
C PHE A 4 -2.02 -20.64 7.51
N ILE A 5 -1.72 -20.48 6.22
CA ILE A 5 -1.05 -19.27 5.74
C ILE A 5 -2.11 -18.18 5.63
N MET A 6 -2.01 -17.16 6.49
CA MET A 6 -2.81 -15.96 6.40
C MET A 6 -2.10 -14.94 5.51
N TYR A 7 -2.85 -14.30 4.61
CA TYR A 7 -2.32 -13.20 3.81
C TYR A 7 -2.86 -11.88 4.36
N THR A 8 -1.96 -10.96 4.69
CA THR A 8 -2.30 -9.59 5.05
C THR A 8 -1.97 -8.69 3.88
N ILE A 9 -3.00 -8.24 3.18
CA ILE A 9 -2.90 -7.43 1.97
C ILE A 9 -3.32 -6.00 2.27
N MET A 10 -2.51 -5.03 1.85
CA MET A 10 -2.89 -3.62 1.88
C MET A 10 -2.99 -3.07 0.46
N ALA A 11 -4.15 -2.51 0.14
CA ALA A 11 -4.39 -1.80 -1.11
C ALA A 11 -4.30 -0.29 -0.88
N ILE A 12 -3.46 0.39 -1.66
CA ILE A 12 -3.16 1.82 -1.50
C ILE A 12 -3.49 2.52 -2.81
N LYS A 13 -4.51 3.38 -2.79
CA LYS A 13 -4.83 4.29 -3.89
C LYS A 13 -4.13 5.62 -3.66
N ILE A 14 -3.54 6.19 -4.71
CA ILE A 14 -2.85 7.48 -4.70
C ILE A 14 -3.46 8.38 -5.76
N SER A 15 -3.89 9.60 -5.43
CA SER A 15 -4.43 10.57 -6.39
C SER A 15 -4.35 12.01 -5.86
N PRO A 16 -3.62 12.94 -6.53
CA PRO A 16 -2.88 12.78 -7.77
C PRO A 16 -1.48 12.16 -7.54
N ARG A 17 -1.13 11.15 -8.35
CA ARG A 17 0.11 10.38 -8.27
C ARG A 17 1.38 11.26 -8.31
N THR A 18 1.38 12.32 -9.09
CA THR A 18 2.58 13.17 -9.29
C THR A 18 3.05 13.87 -8.03
N VAL A 19 2.15 14.15 -7.08
CA VAL A 19 2.46 14.86 -5.83
C VAL A 19 2.65 13.88 -4.68
N ALA A 20 1.79 12.87 -4.59
CA ALA A 20 1.75 11.97 -3.44
C ALA A 20 2.71 10.77 -3.55
N ALA A 21 3.17 10.40 -4.76
CA ALA A 21 4.02 9.22 -4.93
C ALA A 21 5.36 9.29 -4.16
N PRO A 22 6.13 10.38 -4.15
CA PRO A 22 7.39 10.44 -3.40
C PRO A 22 7.19 10.20 -1.90
N ARG A 23 6.19 10.86 -1.29
CA ARG A 23 5.86 10.69 0.14
C ARG A 23 5.42 9.27 0.45
N VAL A 24 4.59 8.67 -0.39
CA VAL A 24 4.20 7.27 -0.24
C VAL A 24 5.44 6.36 -0.33
N GLN A 25 6.35 6.59 -1.27
CA GLN A 25 7.58 5.80 -1.37
C GLN A 25 8.44 5.90 -0.11
N GLU A 26 8.60 7.10 0.47
CA GLU A 26 9.33 7.30 1.74
C GLU A 26 8.70 6.49 2.89
N ILE A 27 7.37 6.53 3.03
CA ILE A 27 6.65 5.73 4.02
C ILE A 27 6.87 4.23 3.76
N LEU A 28 6.70 3.75 2.52
CA LEU A 28 6.91 2.34 2.18
C LEU A 28 8.35 1.89 2.44
N THR A 29 9.34 2.74 2.21
CA THR A 29 10.75 2.45 2.54
C THR A 29 10.96 2.36 4.05
N LYS A 30 10.37 3.27 4.84
CA LYS A 30 10.42 3.23 6.31
C LYS A 30 9.86 1.93 6.88
N TYR A 31 8.79 1.40 6.30
CA TYR A 31 8.17 0.13 6.71
C TYR A 31 8.64 -1.09 5.89
N GLY A 32 9.74 -0.97 5.15
CA GLY A 32 10.18 -1.99 4.19
C GLY A 32 10.42 -3.38 4.79
N CYS A 33 10.78 -3.47 6.07
CA CYS A 33 11.03 -4.74 6.76
C CYS A 33 9.80 -5.65 6.89
N ILE A 34 8.59 -5.09 6.84
CA ILE A 34 7.34 -5.85 6.98
C ILE A 34 6.67 -6.14 5.62
N ILE A 35 7.23 -5.64 4.51
CA ILE A 35 6.66 -5.75 3.17
C ILE A 35 7.34 -6.91 2.43
N HIS A 36 6.61 -7.99 2.21
CA HIS A 36 7.09 -9.13 1.41
C HIS A 36 7.08 -8.83 -0.09
N THR A 37 6.03 -8.17 -0.55
CA THR A 37 5.80 -7.89 -1.98
C THR A 37 5.17 -6.51 -2.13
N ARG A 38 5.63 -5.76 -3.13
CA ARG A 38 5.04 -4.48 -3.54
C ARG A 38 4.78 -4.47 -5.03
N ILE A 39 3.51 -4.37 -5.42
CA ILE A 39 3.10 -4.31 -6.83
C ILE A 39 2.51 -2.92 -7.09
N GLY A 40 3.11 -2.17 -8.01
CA GLY A 40 2.54 -0.93 -8.53
C GLY A 40 1.71 -1.19 -9.77
N LEU A 41 0.46 -0.78 -9.75
CA LEU A 41 -0.49 -0.87 -10.85
C LEU A 41 -0.77 0.54 -11.37
N HIS A 42 -0.60 0.73 -12.68
CA HIS A 42 -0.88 1.99 -13.36
C HIS A 42 -1.95 1.76 -14.43
N GLU A 43 -3.06 2.47 -14.33
CA GLU A 43 -4.06 2.52 -15.41
C GLU A 43 -3.58 3.54 -16.47
N ALA A 44 -3.02 3.03 -17.56
CA ALA A 44 -2.84 3.81 -18.78
C ALA A 44 -4.05 3.56 -19.69
N THR A 45 -5.09 4.38 -19.58
CA THR A 45 -6.22 4.36 -20.54
C THR A 45 -5.91 5.25 -21.73
N GLU A 46 -6.18 4.77 -22.95
CA GLU A 46 -5.74 5.35 -24.24
C GLU A 46 -6.15 6.82 -24.46
N ASN A 47 -7.14 7.36 -23.73
CA ASN A 47 -7.67 8.72 -23.92
C ASN A 47 -7.67 9.63 -22.68
N THR A 48 -7.22 9.14 -21.53
CA THR A 48 -7.16 9.93 -20.28
C THR A 48 -6.00 9.43 -19.45
N CYS A 49 -5.03 10.32 -19.19
CA CYS A 49 -3.97 10.03 -18.22
C CYS A 49 -4.64 9.94 -16.84
N SER A 50 -4.96 8.72 -16.38
CA SER A 50 -5.50 8.52 -15.04
C SER A 50 -4.45 8.99 -14.04
N THR A 51 -4.73 10.10 -13.35
CA THR A 51 -3.82 10.66 -12.35
C THR A 51 -3.76 9.81 -11.08
N SER A 52 -4.54 8.73 -11.01
CA SER A 52 -4.54 7.79 -9.90
C SER A 52 -3.65 6.58 -10.13
N GLY A 53 -2.97 6.12 -9.08
CA GLY A 53 -2.22 4.86 -9.05
C GLY A 53 -2.72 3.94 -7.96
N LEU A 54 -2.50 2.64 -8.12
CA LEU A 54 -2.80 1.62 -7.12
C LEU A 54 -1.51 0.88 -6.74
N ILE A 55 -1.31 0.63 -5.45
CA ILE A 55 -0.23 -0.21 -4.94
C ILE A 55 -0.85 -1.32 -4.11
N LEU A 56 -0.39 -2.55 -4.32
CA LEU A 56 -0.72 -3.69 -3.46
C LEU A 56 0.51 -4.11 -2.68
N LEU A 57 0.37 -4.26 -1.37
CA LEU A 57 1.38 -4.80 -0.48
C LEU A 57 0.95 -6.15 0.06
N ASN A 58 1.88 -7.10 0.08
CA ASN A 58 1.79 -8.29 0.92
C ASN A 58 2.63 -8.04 2.18
N LEU A 59 2.02 -8.13 3.36
CA LEU A 59 2.62 -7.75 4.63
C LEU A 59 2.90 -8.97 5.51
N THR A 60 3.79 -8.81 6.48
CA THR A 60 4.09 -9.83 7.49
C THR A 60 2.97 -9.89 8.53
N PRO A 61 2.16 -10.97 8.59
CA PRO A 61 0.96 -10.99 9.43
C PRO A 61 1.23 -10.78 10.93
N SER A 62 2.42 -11.17 11.42
CA SER A 62 2.80 -11.02 12.83
C SER A 62 3.23 -9.60 13.23
N ALA A 63 3.35 -8.67 12.28
CA ALA A 63 3.80 -7.29 12.52
C ALA A 63 2.62 -6.31 12.68
N GLU A 64 1.66 -6.66 13.57
CA GLU A 64 0.38 -5.95 13.68
C GLU A 64 0.53 -4.46 14.00
N GLU A 65 1.49 -4.10 14.87
CA GLU A 65 1.73 -2.71 15.28
C GLU A 65 2.30 -1.88 14.13
N GLU A 66 3.29 -2.42 13.42
CA GLU A 66 3.89 -1.78 12.25
C GLU A 66 2.88 -1.63 11.11
N ILE A 67 2.01 -2.63 10.89
CA ILE A 67 0.94 -2.57 9.89
C ILE A 67 -0.04 -1.44 10.24
N LYS A 68 -0.42 -1.31 11.51
CA LYS A 68 -1.31 -0.24 11.97
C LYS A 68 -0.66 1.14 11.80
N ASN A 69 0.63 1.26 12.12
CA ASN A 69 1.35 2.53 11.97
C ASN A 69 1.53 2.91 10.49
N LEU A 70 1.81 1.93 9.63
CA LEU A 70 1.84 2.09 8.18
C LEU A 70 0.48 2.58 7.64
N ASP A 71 -0.62 1.94 8.04
CA ASP A 71 -1.97 2.32 7.62
C ASP A 71 -2.30 3.77 8.03
N ASN A 72 -2.02 4.12 9.29
CA ASN A 72 -2.25 5.46 9.82
C ASN A 72 -1.41 6.53 9.10
N GLU A 73 -0.12 6.27 8.86
CA GLU A 73 0.75 7.21 8.15
C GLU A 73 0.30 7.42 6.70
N LEU A 74 -0.09 6.35 6.01
CA LEU A 74 -0.61 6.44 4.65
C LEU A 74 -1.94 7.22 4.59
N ASN A 75 -2.88 6.90 5.48
CA ASN A 75 -4.19 7.56 5.54
C ASN A 75 -4.14 8.98 6.12
N SER A 76 -2.99 9.42 6.66
CA SER A 76 -2.78 10.82 7.06
C SER A 76 -2.52 11.76 5.87
N LEU A 77 -2.18 11.20 4.70
CA LEU A 77 -2.00 11.95 3.47
C LEU A 77 -3.36 12.14 2.78
N GLU A 78 -3.78 13.38 2.55
CA GLU A 78 -5.08 13.73 1.95
C GLU A 78 -5.33 13.05 0.59
N ASP A 79 -4.28 12.85 -0.19
CA ASP A 79 -4.30 12.29 -1.54
C ASP A 79 -4.14 10.75 -1.58
N VAL A 80 -4.23 10.08 -0.43
CA VAL A 80 -3.99 8.63 -0.29
C VAL A 80 -5.16 7.96 0.42
N THR A 81 -5.46 6.74 0.00
CA THR A 81 -6.39 5.86 0.71
C THR A 81 -5.77 4.48 0.82
N ALA A 82 -5.51 4.03 2.04
CA ALA A 82 -5.07 2.67 2.33
C ALA A 82 -6.20 1.84 2.95
N LYS A 83 -6.31 0.58 2.53
CA LYS A 83 -7.25 -0.40 3.08
C LYS A 83 -6.55 -1.72 3.32
N LEU A 84 -6.75 -2.28 4.51
CA LEU A 84 -6.23 -3.58 4.92
C LEU A 84 -7.27 -4.69 4.69
N LEU A 85 -6.81 -5.83 4.20
CA LEU A 85 -7.58 -7.05 3.98
C LEU A 85 -6.78 -8.23 4.53
N ASN A 86 -7.40 -9.01 5.41
CA ASN A 86 -6.87 -10.28 5.89
C ASN A 86 -7.60 -11.42 5.19
N LEU A 87 -6.86 -12.34 4.58
CA LEU A 87 -7.35 -13.51 3.83
C LEU A 87 -6.89 -14.82 4.46
#